data_AF-A0A357IQN0-F1
#
_entry.id   AF-A0A357IQN0-F1
#
_cell.length_a   1.000
_cell.length_b   1.000
_cell.length_c   1.000
_cell.angle_alpha   90.00
_cell.angle_beta   90.00
_cell.angle_gamma   90.00
#
_symmetry.space_group_name_H-M   'P 1'
#
loop_
_entity.id
_entity.type
_entity.pdbx_description
1 polymer ?
#
loop_
_entity_poly.entity_id
_entity_poly.type
_entity_poly.pdbx_seq_one_letter_code
_entity_poly.pdbx_strand_id
1 'polypeptide(L)'
;MFLGLGVALMAAVSIFVLFSYAFNDSQGLNFDGSSVFTAMMGDSTKNLNAVPWLIAAFSFEVVAFVTGLFGGILHGKISSLIYGVTLVLLVAAGILFLNANTLYVAVNPYSGQDTLSLGTGCICTVIFAFVGALLSLYGAYSNWKA
;
A
#
# COMPACT_ATOMS: atom_id res chain seq x y z
N MET A 1 5.51 17.35 -13.94
CA MET A 1 6.31 16.15 -14.24
C MET A 1 7.06 15.57 -13.04
N PHE A 2 8.08 16.25 -12.47
CA PHE A 2 8.89 15.68 -11.36
C PHE A 2 8.10 15.26 -10.11
N LEU A 3 7.05 16.02 -9.77
CA LEU A 3 6.21 15.70 -8.62
C LEU A 3 5.42 14.40 -8.80
N GLY A 4 4.76 14.22 -9.95
CA GLY A 4 4.00 13.00 -10.25
C GLY A 4 4.87 11.75 -10.29
N LEU A 5 6.10 11.90 -10.80
CA LEU A 5 7.12 10.85 -10.71
C LEU A 5 7.45 10.51 -9.25
N GLY A 6 7.61 11.52 -8.38
CA GLY A 6 7.83 11.33 -6.95
C GLY A 6 6.69 10.57 -6.27
N VAL A 7 5.43 10.93 -6.55
CA VAL A 7 4.26 10.22 -6.01
C VAL A 7 4.23 8.77 -6.49
N ALA A 8 4.46 8.54 -7.79
CA ALA A 8 4.51 7.20 -8.36
C ALA A 8 5.65 6.36 -7.76
N LEU A 9 6.83 6.94 -7.53
CA LEU A 9 7.94 6.24 -6.87
C LEU A 9 7.58 5.84 -5.44
N MET A 10 6.93 6.71 -4.66
CA MET A 10 6.49 6.35 -3.30
C MET A 10 5.47 5.21 -3.33
N ALA A 11 4.49 5.25 -4.23
CA ALA A 11 3.52 4.17 -4.40
C ALA A 11 4.20 2.86 -4.84
N ALA A 12 5.17 2.92 -5.75
CA ALA A 12 5.93 1.74 -6.18
C ALA A 12 6.74 1.13 -5.03
N VAL A 13 7.42 1.95 -4.23
CA VAL A 13 8.15 1.46 -3.04
C VAL A 13 7.18 0.83 -2.04
N SER A 14 6.02 1.45 -1.81
CA SER A 14 4.95 0.91 -0.96
C SER A 14 4.54 -0.50 -1.39
N ILE A 15 4.33 -0.68 -2.70
CA ILE A 15 3.99 -1.96 -3.34
C ILE A 15 5.14 -2.97 -3.16
N PHE A 16 6.38 -2.60 -3.50
CA PHE A 16 7.52 -3.53 -3.46
C PHE A 16 7.82 -4.05 -2.06
N VAL A 17 7.64 -3.22 -1.03
CA VAL A 17 7.91 -3.62 0.35
C VAL A 17 6.90 -4.67 0.86
N LEU A 18 5.70 -4.74 0.29
CA LEU A 18 4.75 -5.84 0.53
C LEU A 18 5.28 -7.19 0.05
N PHE A 19 6.18 -7.19 -0.94
CA PHE A 19 6.87 -8.37 -1.48
C PHE A 19 8.28 -8.56 -0.90
N SER A 20 8.68 -7.81 0.14
CA SER A 20 10.04 -7.89 0.74
C SER A 20 10.49 -9.32 1.07
N TYR A 21 9.55 -10.20 1.46
CA TYR A 21 9.83 -11.62 1.70
C TYR A 21 10.32 -12.37 0.46
N ALA A 22 9.79 -12.05 -0.74
CA ALA A 22 10.22 -12.67 -2.00
C ALA A 22 11.67 -12.31 -2.38
N PHE A 23 12.23 -11.26 -1.79
CA PHE A 23 13.61 -10.83 -2.00
C PHE A 23 14.57 -11.29 -0.90
N ASN A 24 14.07 -11.97 0.14
CA ASN A 24 14.88 -12.46 1.25
C ASN A 24 15.24 -13.95 1.06
N ASP A 25 15.94 -14.26 -0.02
CA ASP A 25 16.38 -15.63 -0.35
C ASP A 25 17.69 -16.02 0.36
N SER A 26 18.03 -15.35 1.46
CA SER A 26 19.28 -15.60 2.16
C SER A 26 19.12 -15.66 3.67
N GLN A 27 19.45 -16.85 4.18
CA GLN A 27 19.75 -17.17 5.57
C GLN A 27 18.57 -17.57 6.45
N GLY A 28 18.23 -18.87 6.40
CA GLY A 28 18.16 -19.79 7.57
C GLY A 28 17.36 -19.40 8.83
N LEU A 29 16.70 -18.25 8.84
CA LEU A 29 15.83 -17.79 9.89
C LEU A 29 14.44 -18.23 9.46
N ASN A 30 13.97 -19.30 10.10
CA ASN A 30 12.57 -19.73 10.08
C ASN A 30 11.71 -18.60 10.66
N PHE A 31 11.46 -17.56 9.87
CA PHE A 31 10.36 -16.67 10.08
C PHE A 31 9.13 -17.38 9.54
N ASP A 32 8.47 -18.13 10.42
CA ASP A 32 7.12 -18.67 10.20
C ASP A 32 6.04 -17.57 10.06
N GLY A 33 6.44 -16.29 9.93
CA GLY A 33 5.58 -15.13 9.77
C GLY A 33 5.37 -14.80 8.29
N SER A 34 4.23 -15.28 7.77
CA SER A 34 3.59 -14.95 6.50
C SER A 34 3.97 -13.59 5.90
N SER A 35 4.40 -13.58 4.63
CA SER A 35 4.46 -12.33 3.87
C SER A 35 3.10 -11.61 3.89
N VAL A 36 3.08 -10.28 3.89
CA VAL A 36 1.83 -9.49 3.84
C VAL A 36 0.98 -9.90 2.65
N PHE A 37 1.63 -10.26 1.54
CA PHE A 37 0.99 -10.81 0.36
C PHE A 37 0.32 -12.18 0.60
N THR A 38 0.97 -13.09 1.33
CA THR A 38 0.36 -14.36 1.75
C THR A 38 -0.84 -14.12 2.67
N ALA A 39 -0.75 -13.14 3.57
CA ALA A 39 -1.87 -12.76 4.43
C ALA A 39 -3.03 -12.12 3.65
N MET A 40 -2.75 -11.40 2.55
CA MET A 40 -3.77 -10.86 1.64
C MET A 40 -4.51 -11.95 0.88
N MET A 41 -3.75 -12.85 0.24
CA MET A 41 -4.28 -13.83 -0.70
C MET A 41 -4.81 -15.10 -0.02
N GLY A 42 -4.50 -15.27 1.27
CA GLY A 42 -4.82 -16.50 2.01
C GLY A 42 -3.90 -17.65 1.61
N ASP A 43 -4.00 -18.72 2.37
CA ASP A 43 -3.24 -19.96 2.12
C ASP A 43 -4.12 -21.16 2.46
N SER A 44 -4.55 -21.87 1.42
CA SER A 44 -5.40 -23.07 1.54
C SER A 44 -4.67 -24.22 2.26
N THR A 45 -3.34 -24.24 2.26
CA THR A 45 -2.56 -25.26 2.95
C THR A 45 -2.50 -25.01 4.46
N LYS A 46 -2.67 -23.75 4.89
CA LYS A 46 -2.66 -23.30 6.30
C LYS A 46 -4.06 -22.94 6.82
N ASN A 47 -5.13 -23.21 6.08
CA ASN A 47 -6.51 -22.79 6.39
C ASN A 47 -6.65 -21.29 6.69
N LEU A 48 -5.87 -20.45 5.98
CA LEU A 48 -5.93 -19.00 6.13
C LEU A 48 -6.82 -18.41 5.04
N ASN A 49 -7.84 -17.65 5.47
CA ASN A 49 -8.71 -16.91 4.58
C ASN A 49 -8.00 -15.66 4.05
N ALA A 50 -8.24 -15.36 2.77
CA ALA A 50 -7.84 -14.10 2.14
C ALA A 50 -8.51 -12.92 2.84
N VAL A 51 -7.81 -11.78 2.94
CA VAL A 51 -8.31 -10.55 3.59
C VAL A 51 -8.70 -9.53 2.51
N PRO A 52 -9.99 -9.42 2.14
CA PRO A 52 -10.42 -8.63 0.97
C PRO A 52 -10.08 -7.14 1.09
N TRP A 53 -10.08 -6.61 2.31
CA TRP A 53 -9.73 -5.22 2.59
C TRP A 53 -8.27 -4.90 2.29
N LEU A 54 -7.34 -5.85 2.51
CA LEU A 54 -5.95 -5.66 2.15
C LEU A 54 -5.72 -5.81 0.65
N ILE A 55 -6.50 -6.65 -0.04
CA ILE A 55 -6.50 -6.74 -1.51
C ILE A 55 -7.01 -5.41 -2.12
N ALA A 56 -8.05 -4.82 -1.54
CA ALA A 56 -8.54 -3.51 -1.95
C ALA A 56 -7.49 -2.42 -1.72
N ALA A 57 -6.80 -2.43 -0.57
CA ALA A 57 -5.71 -1.49 -0.28
C ALA A 57 -4.57 -1.58 -1.31
N PHE A 58 -4.14 -2.80 -1.63
CA PHE A 58 -3.15 -3.05 -2.70
C PHE A 58 -3.63 -2.51 -4.06
N SER A 59 -4.89 -2.75 -4.40
CA SER A 59 -5.48 -2.24 -5.64
C SER A 59 -5.48 -0.71 -5.69
N PHE A 60 -5.74 -0.05 -4.56
CA PHE A 60 -5.64 1.42 -4.46
C PHE A 60 -4.22 1.93 -4.68
N GLU A 61 -3.19 1.24 -4.18
CA GLU A 61 -1.79 1.62 -4.44
C GLU A 61 -1.42 1.47 -5.92
N VAL A 62 -1.87 0.41 -6.58
CA VAL A 62 -1.65 0.22 -8.03
C VAL A 62 -2.32 1.32 -8.83
N VAL A 63 -3.57 1.67 -8.51
CA VAL A 63 -4.25 2.78 -9.17
C VAL A 63 -3.54 4.10 -8.87
N ALA A 64 -3.12 4.34 -7.62
CA ALA A 64 -2.39 5.53 -7.22
C ALA A 64 -1.04 5.67 -7.94
N PHE A 65 -0.34 4.57 -8.19
CA PHE A 65 0.88 4.54 -9.00
C PHE A 65 0.60 5.05 -10.42
N VAL A 66 -0.44 4.51 -11.07
CA VAL A 66 -0.84 4.89 -12.42
C VAL A 66 -1.31 6.34 -12.48
N THR A 67 -2.19 6.75 -11.55
CA THR A 67 -2.70 8.12 -11.52
C THR A 67 -1.62 9.13 -11.15
N GLY A 68 -0.63 8.76 -10.32
CA GLY A 68 0.54 9.58 -10.02
C GLY A 68 1.38 9.89 -11.27
N LEU A 69 1.59 8.91 -12.16
CA LEU A 69 2.25 9.11 -13.45
C LEU A 69 1.45 10.08 -14.35
N PHE A 70 0.13 9.88 -14.46
CA PHE A 70 -0.73 10.75 -15.26
C PHE A 70 -0.81 12.19 -14.72
N GLY A 71 -0.84 12.37 -13.40
CA GLY A 71 -0.77 13.69 -12.76
C GLY A 71 0.56 14.42 -13.05
N GLY A 72 1.62 13.67 -13.36
CA GLY A 72 2.89 14.24 -13.81
C GLY A 72 2.86 14.82 -15.22
N ILE A 73 1.99 14.29 -16.09
CA ILE A 73 1.93 14.58 -17.53
C ILE A 73 0.84 15.61 -17.86
N LEU A 74 -0.30 15.53 -17.18
CA LEU A 74 -1.44 16.41 -17.42
C LEU A 74 -1.29 17.75 -16.68
N HIS A 75 -1.85 18.81 -17.25
CA HIS A 75 -1.76 20.18 -16.73
C HIS A 75 -3.13 20.77 -16.36
N GLY A 76 -3.12 21.78 -15.50
CA GLY A 76 -4.30 22.54 -15.07
C GLY A 76 -5.25 21.75 -14.15
N LYS A 77 -6.54 22.10 -14.18
CA LYS A 77 -7.57 21.57 -13.27
C LYS A 77 -7.71 20.04 -13.29
N ILE A 78 -7.48 19.41 -14.45
CA ILE A 78 -7.51 17.94 -14.58
C ILE A 78 -6.38 17.31 -13.77
N SER A 79 -5.19 17.89 -13.80
CA SER A 79 -4.05 17.43 -13.00
C SER A 79 -4.33 17.51 -11.50
N SER A 80 -4.91 18.63 -11.06
CA SER A 80 -5.31 18.84 -9.66
C SER A 80 -6.30 17.76 -9.18
N LEU A 81 -7.31 17.43 -10.00
CA LEU A 81 -8.26 16.37 -9.70
C LEU A 81 -7.59 15.00 -9.60
N ILE A 82 -6.67 14.68 -10.52
CA ILE A 82 -5.93 13.41 -10.50
C ILE A 82 -5.08 13.28 -9.24
N TYR A 83 -4.36 14.33 -8.84
CA TYR A 83 -3.63 14.33 -7.58
C TYR A 83 -4.57 14.25 -6.36
N GLY A 84 -5.75 14.85 -6.42
CA GLY A 84 -6.78 14.70 -5.39
C GLY A 84 -7.26 13.25 -5.25
N VAL A 85 -7.55 12.57 -6.36
CA VAL A 85 -7.93 11.15 -6.36
C VAL A 85 -6.78 10.28 -5.84
N THR A 86 -5.56 10.52 -6.31
CA THR A 86 -4.35 9.80 -5.88
C THR A 86 -4.12 9.95 -4.37
N LEU A 87 -4.37 11.14 -3.82
CA LEU A 87 -4.31 11.39 -2.38
C LEU A 87 -5.30 10.53 -1.61
N VAL A 88 -6.57 10.51 -2.04
CA VAL A 88 -7.62 9.73 -1.36
C VAL A 88 -7.29 8.25 -1.38
N LEU A 89 -6.81 7.74 -2.52
CA LEU A 89 -6.42 6.33 -2.68
C LEU A 89 -5.25 5.95 -1.76
N LEU A 90 -4.20 6.78 -1.70
CA LEU A 90 -3.04 6.52 -0.85
C LEU A 90 -3.36 6.62 0.65
N VAL A 91 -4.20 7.58 1.05
CA VAL A 91 -4.66 7.69 2.44
C VAL A 91 -5.52 6.49 2.82
N ALA A 92 -6.46 6.09 1.96
CA ALA A 92 -7.30 4.91 2.20
C ALA A 92 -6.46 3.63 2.30
N ALA A 93 -5.50 3.43 1.39
CA ALA A 93 -4.56 2.32 1.44
C ALA A 93 -3.76 2.32 2.75
N GLY A 94 -3.16 3.47 3.12
CA GLY A 94 -2.39 3.61 4.35
C GLY A 94 -3.21 3.29 5.61
N ILE A 95 -4.48 3.73 5.69
CA ILE A 95 -5.35 3.41 6.83
C ILE A 95 -5.67 1.91 6.88
N LEU A 96 -5.96 1.28 5.74
CA LEU A 96 -6.24 -0.16 5.67
C LEU A 96 -5.00 -0.97 6.09
N PHE A 97 -3.81 -0.58 5.65
CA PHE A 97 -2.56 -1.23 6.05
C PHE A 97 -2.19 -0.99 7.52
N LEU A 98 -2.53 0.17 8.08
CA LEU A 98 -2.36 0.44 9.51
C LEU A 98 -3.22 -0.50 10.36
N ASN A 99 -4.38 -0.91 9.83
CA ASN A 99 -5.30 -1.86 10.46
C ASN A 99 -5.11 -3.31 9.98
N ALA A 100 -4.01 -3.63 9.31
CA ALA A 100 -3.82 -4.95 8.69
C ALA A 100 -3.92 -6.11 9.69
N ASN A 101 -3.30 -5.98 10.88
CA ASN A 101 -3.37 -7.01 11.93
C ASN A 101 -4.82 -7.23 12.40
N THR A 102 -5.56 -6.15 12.67
CA THR A 102 -6.96 -6.21 13.10
C THR A 102 -7.86 -6.86 12.05
N LEU A 103 -7.67 -6.49 10.78
CA LEU A 103 -8.41 -7.06 9.65
C LEU A 103 -8.10 -8.54 9.46
N TYR A 104 -6.83 -8.93 9.65
CA TYR A 104 -6.42 -10.33 9.56
C TYR A 104 -7.04 -11.18 10.66
N VAL A 105 -7.01 -10.72 11.91
CA VAL A 105 -7.62 -11.43 13.06
C VAL A 105 -9.14 -11.55 12.89
N ALA A 106 -9.80 -10.50 12.38
CA ALA A 106 -11.24 -10.52 12.13
C ALA A 106 -11.65 -11.58 11.09
N VAL A 107 -10.80 -11.85 10.10
CA VAL A 107 -11.06 -12.82 9.02
C VAL A 107 -10.56 -14.23 9.37
N ASN A 108 -9.61 -14.35 10.31
CA ASN A 108 -9.02 -15.59 10.77
C ASN A 108 -9.08 -15.75 12.31
N PRO A 109 -10.28 -15.75 12.94
CA PRO A 109 -10.42 -15.73 14.40
C PRO A 109 -9.95 -17.00 15.13
N TYR A 110 -9.74 -18.10 14.39
CA TYR A 110 -9.34 -19.40 14.95
C TYR A 110 -7.89 -19.80 14.62
N SER A 111 -7.08 -18.89 14.08
CA SER A 111 -5.69 -19.20 13.69
C SER A 111 -4.75 -19.45 14.88
N GLY A 112 -5.21 -19.25 16.13
CA GLY A 112 -4.43 -19.55 17.35
C GLY A 112 -3.14 -18.74 17.48
N GLN A 113 -2.94 -17.74 16.62
CA GLN A 113 -1.73 -16.92 16.57
C GLN A 113 -2.04 -15.55 17.16
N ASP A 114 -2.06 -15.48 18.50
CA ASP A 114 -2.23 -14.24 19.28
C ASP A 114 -1.14 -13.18 19.04
N THR A 115 -0.15 -13.46 18.18
CA THR A 115 0.98 -12.57 17.89
C THR A 115 1.40 -12.58 16.42
N LEU A 116 0.47 -12.73 15.47
CA LEU A 116 0.84 -12.57 14.06
C LEU A 116 1.12 -11.09 13.76
N SER A 117 2.39 -10.70 13.89
CA SER A 117 2.90 -9.46 13.32
C SER A 117 3.02 -9.66 11.82
N LEU A 118 2.22 -8.95 11.02
CA LEU A 118 2.37 -8.90 9.55
C LEU A 118 3.71 -8.26 9.10
N GLY A 119 4.62 -7.98 10.04
CA GLY A 119 6.00 -7.61 9.79
C GLY A 119 6.18 -6.13 9.47
N THR A 120 7.44 -5.76 9.21
CA THR A 120 7.85 -4.41 8.83
C THR A 120 7.30 -3.98 7.46
N GLY A 121 6.84 -4.94 6.64
CA GLY A 121 6.20 -4.72 5.35
C GLY A 121 5.05 -3.72 5.44
N CYS A 122 4.06 -3.99 6.30
CA CYS A 122 2.91 -3.10 6.49
C CYS A 122 3.33 -1.70 6.97
N ILE A 123 4.30 -1.60 7.90
CA ILE A 123 4.73 -0.31 8.45
C ILE A 123 5.36 0.55 7.37
N CYS A 124 6.26 -0.03 6.58
CA CYS A 124 6.90 0.68 5.48
C CYS A 124 5.88 1.12 4.42
N THR A 125 4.95 0.23 4.03
CA THR A 125 3.85 0.56 3.12
C THR A 125 3.02 1.74 3.64
N VAL A 126 2.65 1.74 4.93
CA VAL A 126 1.95 2.87 5.57
C VAL A 126 2.73 4.18 5.43
N ILE A 127 4.03 4.17 5.73
CA ILE A 127 4.87 5.38 5.67
C ILE A 127 4.93 5.90 4.23
N PHE A 128 5.23 5.03 3.25
CA PHE A 128 5.36 5.44 1.86
C PHE A 128 4.03 5.86 1.25
N ALA A 129 2.92 5.23 1.62
CA ALA A 129 1.59 5.65 1.23
C ALA A 129 1.27 7.08 1.74
N PHE A 130 1.54 7.38 3.02
CA PHE A 130 1.31 8.71 3.57
C PHE A 130 2.25 9.78 3.01
N VAL A 131 3.53 9.46 2.79
CA VAL A 131 4.46 10.38 2.13
C VAL A 131 4.02 10.66 0.69
N GLY A 132 3.61 9.63 -0.05
CA GLY A 132 3.03 9.78 -1.38
C GLY A 132 1.75 10.63 -1.38
N ALA A 133 0.89 10.45 -0.37
CA ALA A 133 -0.32 11.25 -0.20
C ALA A 133 0.01 12.72 0.07
N LEU A 134 1.00 13.04 0.91
CA LEU A 134 1.45 14.42 1.17
C LEU A 134 2.00 15.08 -0.10
N LEU A 135 2.80 14.36 -0.89
CA LEU A 135 3.28 14.84 -2.18
C LEU A 135 2.12 15.07 -3.15
N SER A 136 1.12 14.19 -3.15
CA SER A 136 -0.08 14.34 -3.95
C SER A 136 -0.93 15.53 -3.52
N LEU A 137 -1.03 15.81 -2.20
CA LEU A 137 -1.70 17.01 -1.68
C LEU A 137 -1.05 18.29 -2.23
N TYR A 138 0.28 18.33 -2.19
CA TYR A 138 1.04 19.45 -2.74
C TYR A 138 0.83 19.57 -4.25
N GLY A 139 0.75 18.45 -4.97
CA GLY A 139 0.42 18.42 -6.40
C GLY A 139 -0.96 18.95 -6.74
N ALA A 140 -1.96 18.57 -5.95
CA ALA A 140 -3.31 19.07 -6.10
C ALA A 140 -3.36 20.59 -5.87
N TYR A 141 -2.71 21.06 -4.80
CA TYR A 141 -2.69 22.48 -4.43
C TYR A 141 -1.94 23.37 -5.43
N SER A 142 -0.74 22.94 -5.85
CA SER A 142 0.09 23.69 -6.80
C SER A 142 -0.59 23.84 -8.17
N ASN A 143 -1.23 22.78 -8.68
CA ASN A 143 -1.96 22.82 -9.95
C ASN A 143 -3.34 23.49 -9.85
N TRP A 144 -3.89 23.69 -8.65
CA TRP A 144 -5.10 24.49 -8.48
C TRP A 144 -4.81 25.99 -8.63
N LYS A 145 -3.63 26.41 -8.15
CA LYS A 145 -3.19 27.81 -8.19
C LYS A 145 -2.68 28.26 -9.56
N ALA A 146 -2.19 27.33 -10.38
CA ALA A 146 -1.69 27.56 -11.73
C ALA A 146 -2.84 27.59 -12.76
#